data_AF-A0A853ZTB7-F1
#
_entry.id   AF-A0A853ZTB7-F1
#
_cell.length_a   1.000
_cell.length_b   1.000
_cell.length_c   1.000
_cell.angle_alpha   90.00
_cell.angle_beta   90.00
_cell.angle_gamma   90.00
#
_symmetry.space_group_name_H-M   'P 1'
#
loop_
_entity.id
_entity.type
_entity.pdbx_description
1 polymer ?
#
loop_
_entity_poly.entity_id
_entity_poly.type
_entity_poly.pdbx_seq_one_letter_code
_entity_poly.pdbx_strand_id
1 'polypeptide(L)'
;MANDLEELKRKRDQLNARIQQSEARIKANTKKEDDRVKVLVGAATLDHLKRTAVLPGGGLNDLLSLMDGFLTRPTERTAVLGTDKRGSEALHRVIGIKGAAAQEGE
;
A
#
# COMPACT_ATOMS: atom_id res chain seq x y z
N MET A 1 39.32 -24.15 15.62
CA MET A 1 39.67 -23.45 14.36
C MET A 1 38.76 -23.85 13.19
N ALA A 2 38.71 -25.12 12.75
CA ALA A 2 37.75 -25.54 11.71
C ALA A 2 36.28 -25.50 12.20
N ASN A 3 36.04 -25.88 13.46
CA ASN A 3 34.71 -25.92 14.07
C ASN A 3 34.09 -24.52 14.23
N ASP A 4 34.91 -23.52 14.57
CA ASP A 4 34.46 -22.13 14.73
C ASP A 4 34.04 -21.51 13.39
N LEU A 5 34.75 -21.86 12.31
CA LEU A 5 34.40 -21.43 10.95
C LEU A 5 33.06 -22.03 10.49
N GLU A 6 32.82 -23.31 10.77
CA GLU A 6 31.54 -23.96 10.47
C GLU A 6 30.39 -23.37 11.27
N GLU A 7 30.60 -23.08 12.56
CA GLU A 7 29.59 -22.43 13.40
C GLU A 7 29.24 -21.03 12.87
N LEU A 8 30.25 -20.25 12.47
CA LEU A 8 30.04 -18.94 11.84
C LEU A 8 29.28 -19.04 10.51
N LYS A 9 29.59 -20.04 9.67
CA LYS A 9 28.83 -20.29 8.42
C LYS A 9 27.38 -20.65 8.72
N ARG A 10 27.12 -21.54 9.69
CA ARG A 10 25.75 -21.89 10.10
C ARG A 10 24.97 -20.68 10.61
N LYS A 11 25.59 -19.83 11.44
CA LYS A 11 24.97 -18.59 11.94
C LYS A 11 24.63 -17.64 10.80
N ARG A 12 25.54 -17.45 9.83
CA ARG A 12 25.28 -16.65 8.62
C ARG A 12 24.10 -17.20 7.83
N ASP A 13 24.06 -18.50 7.59
CA ASP A 13 23.02 -19.11 6.77
C ASP A 13 21.64 -19.00 7.46
N GLN A 14 21.59 -19.15 8.79
CA GLN A 14 20.40 -18.88 9.58
C GLN A 14 19.94 -17.41 9.50
N LEU A 15 20.87 -16.46 9.59
CA LEU A 15 20.56 -15.03 9.45
C LEU A 15 20.03 -14.71 8.06
N ASN A 16 20.66 -15.23 7.02
CA ASN A 16 20.22 -15.05 5.63
C ASN A 16 18.80 -15.60 5.42
N ALA A 17 18.49 -16.79 5.95
CA ALA A 17 17.16 -17.35 5.88
C ALA A 17 16.11 -16.47 6.57
N ARG A 18 16.44 -15.89 7.74
CA ARG A 18 15.55 -14.96 8.46
C ARG A 18 15.34 -13.65 7.68
N ILE A 19 16.39 -13.12 7.06
CA ILE A 19 16.31 -11.92 6.22
C ILE A 19 15.35 -12.18 5.04
N GLN A 20 15.56 -13.27 4.30
CA GLN A 20 14.72 -13.64 3.17
C GLN A 20 13.25 -13.83 3.57
N GLN A 21 13.00 -14.46 4.72
CA GLN A 21 11.64 -14.62 5.23
C GLN A 21 10.99 -13.26 5.57
N SER A 22 11.74 -12.35 6.18
CA SER A 22 11.27 -11.01 6.51
C SER A 22 10.96 -10.20 5.24
N GLU A 23 11.85 -10.21 4.25
CA GLU A 23 11.67 -9.53 2.97
C GLU A 23 10.44 -10.07 2.21
N ALA A 24 10.29 -11.39 2.15
CA ALA A 24 9.13 -12.03 1.54
C ALA A 24 7.82 -11.60 2.22
N ARG A 25 7.82 -11.51 3.56
CA ARG A 25 6.66 -11.04 4.34
C ARG A 25 6.34 -9.57 4.04
N ILE A 26 7.34 -8.70 3.99
CA ILE A 26 7.16 -7.29 3.63
C ILE A 26 6.54 -7.18 2.24
N LYS A 27 7.14 -7.83 1.24
CA LYS A 27 6.65 -7.84 -0.15
C LYS A 27 5.20 -8.34 -0.25
N ALA A 28 4.88 -9.42 0.47
CA ALA A 28 3.52 -9.97 0.49
C ALA A 28 2.51 -8.99 1.12
N ASN A 29 2.89 -8.30 2.19
CA ASN A 29 2.03 -7.30 2.82
C ASN A 29 1.82 -6.08 1.92
N THR A 30 2.89 -5.55 1.32
CA THR A 30 2.80 -4.45 0.35
C THR A 30 1.86 -4.80 -0.81
N LYS A 31 1.98 -6.01 -1.36
CA LYS A 31 1.09 -6.47 -2.43
C LYS A 31 -0.37 -6.50 -1.98
N LYS A 32 -0.65 -6.98 -0.76
CA LYS A 32 -2.02 -7.01 -0.22
C LYS A 32 -2.62 -5.62 -0.06
N GLU A 33 -1.82 -4.65 0.39
CA GLU A 33 -2.25 -3.25 0.50
C GLU A 33 -2.59 -2.67 -0.89
N ASP A 34 -1.70 -2.85 -1.86
CA ASP A 34 -1.87 -2.34 -3.22
C ASP A 34 -3.09 -2.98 -3.92
N ASP A 35 -3.26 -4.31 -3.80
CA ASP A 35 -4.41 -5.03 -4.34
C ASP A 35 -5.72 -4.53 -3.70
N ARG A 36 -5.72 -4.29 -2.38
CA ARG A 36 -6.89 -3.77 -1.67
C ARG A 36 -7.30 -2.40 -2.19
N VAL A 37 -6.34 -1.49 -2.39
CA VAL A 37 -6.62 -0.17 -2.96
C VAL A 37 -7.23 -0.29 -4.36
N LYS A 38 -6.65 -1.14 -5.23
CA LYS A 38 -7.17 -1.37 -6.59
C LYS A 38 -8.61 -1.88 -6.58
N VAL A 39 -8.93 -2.82 -5.69
CA VAL A 39 -10.29 -3.36 -5.54
C VAL A 39 -11.26 -2.29 -5.08
N LEU A 40 -10.91 -1.52 -4.05
CA LEU A 40 -11.80 -0.48 -3.51
C LEU A 40 -12.02 0.66 -4.51
N VAL A 41 -10.96 1.13 -5.17
CA VAL A 41 -11.05 2.19 -6.19
C VAL A 41 -11.85 1.73 -7.41
N GLY A 42 -11.64 0.48 -7.85
CA GLY A 42 -12.41 -0.12 -8.94
C GLY A 42 -13.89 -0.25 -8.59
N ALA A 43 -14.21 -0.71 -7.38
CA ALA A 43 -15.58 -0.82 -6.89
C ALA A 43 -16.28 0.55 -6.84
N ALA A 44 -15.61 1.58 -6.32
CA ALA A 44 -16.12 2.94 -6.29
C ALA A 44 -16.36 3.50 -7.70
N THR A 45 -15.41 3.30 -8.62
CA THR A 45 -15.53 3.72 -10.01
C THR A 45 -16.72 3.06 -10.72
N LEU A 46 -16.92 1.76 -10.50
CA LEU A 46 -18.05 1.02 -11.08
C LEU A 46 -19.40 1.46 -10.48
N ASP A 47 -19.47 1.71 -9.17
CA ASP A 47 -20.68 2.25 -8.54
C ASP A 47 -21.02 3.65 -9.06
N HIS A 48 -20.00 4.51 -9.24
CA HIS A 48 -20.18 5.82 -9.87
C HIS A 48 -20.73 5.69 -11.28
N LEU A 49 -20.08 4.90 -12.14
CA LEU A 49 -20.51 4.66 -13.52
C LEU A 49 -21.95 4.13 -13.58
N LYS A 50 -22.33 3.23 -12.67
CA LYS A 50 -23.69 2.69 -12.59
C LYS A 50 -24.74 3.77 -12.28
N ARG A 51 -24.39 4.78 -11.47
CA ARG A 51 -25.30 5.85 -11.05
C ARG A 51 -25.39 7.00 -12.05
N THR A 52 -24.27 7.35 -12.67
CA THR A 52 -24.16 8.56 -13.51
C THR A 52 -24.10 8.26 -15.01
N ALA A 53 -23.87 6.99 -15.39
CA ALA A 53 -23.56 6.56 -16.76
C ALA A 53 -22.29 7.21 -17.36
N VAL A 54 -21.44 7.81 -16.51
CA VAL A 54 -20.18 8.46 -16.92
C VAL A 54 -19.04 7.96 -16.01
N LEU A 55 -17.84 7.81 -16.56
CA LEU A 55 -16.65 7.55 -15.74
C LEU A 55 -16.29 8.79 -14.91
N PRO A 56 -15.74 8.62 -13.68
CA PRO A 56 -15.24 9.76 -12.92
C PRO A 56 -14.23 10.55 -13.75
N GLY A 57 -14.56 11.81 -14.06
CA GLY A 57 -13.67 12.73 -14.75
C GLY A 57 -12.96 13.60 -13.72
N GLY A 58 -11.64 13.52 -13.64
CA GLY A 58 -10.89 14.33 -12.70
C GLY A 58 -9.66 13.65 -12.12
N GLY A 59 -8.69 14.46 -11.69
CA GLY A 59 -7.41 14.00 -11.16
C GLY A 59 -7.53 13.35 -9.77
N LEU A 60 -6.39 13.25 -9.06
CA LEU A 60 -6.34 12.59 -7.75
C LEU A 60 -7.36 13.15 -6.73
N ASN A 61 -7.62 14.45 -6.73
CA ASN A 61 -8.55 15.07 -5.78
C ASN A 61 -10.00 14.64 -5.99
N ASP A 62 -10.42 14.47 -7.25
CA ASP A 62 -11.77 14.02 -7.59
C ASP A 62 -11.95 12.55 -7.22
N LEU A 63 -10.90 11.74 -7.43
CA LEU A 63 -10.86 10.37 -6.93
C LEU A 63 -10.96 10.32 -5.40
N LEU A 64 -10.16 11.10 -4.67
CA LEU A 64 -10.21 11.12 -3.19
C LEU A 64 -11.58 11.54 -2.68
N SER A 65 -12.24 12.50 -3.34
CA SER A 65 -13.60 12.93 -3.01
C SER A 65 -14.63 11.82 -3.25
N LEU A 66 -14.52 11.11 -4.38
CA LEU A 66 -15.34 9.93 -4.67
C LEU A 66 -15.16 8.85 -3.60
N MET A 67 -13.91 8.55 -3.22
CA MET A 67 -13.60 7.54 -2.23
C MET A 67 -14.09 7.94 -0.82
N ASP A 68 -14.01 9.23 -0.44
CA ASP A 68 -14.51 9.73 0.85
C ASP A 68 -16.04 9.59 0.97
N GLY A 69 -16.76 9.72 -0.15
CA GLY A 69 -18.21 9.49 -0.21
C GLY A 69 -18.61 8.02 -0.28
N PHE A 70 -17.81 7.17 -0.93
CA PHE A 70 -18.13 5.75 -1.15
C PHE A 70 -17.76 4.85 0.03
N LEU A 71 -16.59 5.06 0.64
CA LEU A 71 -16.06 4.17 1.67
C LEU A 71 -16.69 4.43 3.04
N THR A 72 -17.39 3.43 3.60
CA THR A 72 -18.04 3.54 4.91
C THR A 72 -17.24 2.93 6.04
N ARG A 73 -16.41 1.92 5.76
CA ARG A 73 -15.64 1.21 6.79
C ARG A 73 -14.36 1.98 7.14
N PRO A 74 -14.07 2.25 8.43
CA PRO A 74 -12.86 3.00 8.83
C PRO A 74 -11.57 2.40 8.28
N THR A 75 -11.45 1.08 8.29
CA THR A 75 -10.24 0.40 7.80
C THR A 75 -10.05 0.50 6.29
N GLU A 76 -11.12 0.64 5.52
CA GLU A 76 -11.05 0.86 4.07
C GLU A 76 -10.76 2.32 3.75
N ARG A 77 -11.39 3.24 4.50
CA ARG A 77 -11.10 4.67 4.43
C ARG A 77 -9.63 4.93 4.67
N THR A 78 -9.05 4.43 5.76
CA THR A 78 -7.62 4.59 6.03
C THR A 78 -6.76 3.91 4.96
N ALA A 79 -7.16 2.75 4.45
CA ALA A 79 -6.40 2.03 3.43
C ALA A 79 -6.30 2.79 2.09
N VAL A 80 -7.27 3.64 1.75
CA VAL A 80 -7.28 4.39 0.48
C VAL A 80 -6.95 5.87 0.68
N LEU A 81 -7.57 6.53 1.66
CA LEU A 81 -7.47 7.97 1.90
C LEU A 81 -6.27 8.35 2.78
N GLY A 82 -5.72 7.40 3.53
CA GLY A 82 -4.77 7.73 4.60
C GLY A 82 -5.46 8.40 5.80
N THR A 83 -4.67 8.73 6.82
CA THR A 83 -5.17 9.43 8.03
C THR A 83 -5.42 10.92 7.79
N ASP A 84 -4.73 11.52 6.82
CA ASP A 84 -4.80 12.92 6.44
C ASP A 84 -5.77 13.20 5.26
N LYS A 85 -6.38 12.13 4.73
CA LYS A 85 -7.26 12.15 3.55
C LYS A 85 -6.58 12.58 2.24
N ARG A 86 -5.25 12.58 2.15
CA ARG A 86 -4.49 12.96 0.93
C ARG A 86 -4.10 11.76 0.06
N GLY A 87 -4.61 10.58 0.41
CA GLY A 87 -4.28 9.31 -0.21
C GLY A 87 -3.28 8.54 0.66
N SER A 88 -3.49 7.23 0.76
CA SER A 88 -2.56 6.36 1.47
C SER A 88 -1.28 6.14 0.68
N GLU A 89 -0.22 5.74 1.36
CA GLU A 89 1.03 5.30 0.72
C GLU A 89 0.79 4.20 -0.32
N ALA A 90 -0.13 3.28 -0.06
CA ALA A 90 -0.51 2.24 -1.02
C ALA A 90 -1.17 2.84 -2.28
N LEU A 91 -2.04 3.83 -2.12
CA LEU A 91 -2.61 4.54 -3.27
C LEU A 91 -1.54 5.26 -4.08
N HIS A 92 -0.64 6.00 -3.42
CA HIS A 92 0.47 6.70 -4.09
C HIS A 92 1.39 5.74 -4.84
N ARG A 93 1.75 4.59 -4.25
CA ARG A 93 2.50 3.53 -4.93
C ARG A 93 1.76 3.02 -6.17
N VAL A 94 0.46 2.75 -6.07
CA VAL A 94 -0.35 2.21 -7.17
C VAL A 94 -0.44 3.20 -8.35
N ILE A 95 -0.54 4.50 -8.08
CA ILE A 95 -0.63 5.55 -9.11
C ILE A 95 0.73 6.12 -9.53
N GLY A 96 1.84 5.62 -8.96
CA GLY A 96 3.20 6.04 -9.30
C GLY A 96 3.58 7.44 -8.81
N ILE A 97 2.88 7.99 -7.82
CA ILE A 97 3.25 9.25 -7.16
C ILE A 97 4.17 8.92 -5.98
N LYS A 98 5.26 9.67 -5.82
CA LYS A 98 6.12 9.54 -4.65
C LYS A 98 5.34 10.11 -3.46
N GLY A 99 4.97 9.25 -2.51
CA GLY A 99 4.23 9.67 -1.32
C GLY A 99 4.94 10.81 -0.60
N ALA A 100 4.16 11.75 -0.07
CA ALA A 100 4.67 12.88 0.71
C ALA A 100 5.08 12.41 2.11
N ALA A 101 6.06 11.51 2.20
CA ALA A 101 6.66 11.12 3.47
C ALA A 101 7.80 12.11 3.81
N ALA A 102 7.55 12.94 4.82
CA ALA A 102 8.49 13.73 5.62
C ALA A 102 9.20 14.92 4.94
N GLN A 103 8.51 16.07 4.91
CA GLN A 103 9.15 17.38 5.12
C GLN A 103 8.82 17.86 6.54
N GLU A 104 9.44 17.26 7.55
CA GLU A 104 9.59 17.88 8.87
C GLU A 104 10.96 17.46 9.41
N GLY A 105 11.86 18.43 9.59
CA GLY A 105 13.18 18.25 10.20
C GLY A 105 14.30 19.04 9.54
N GLU A 106 14.25 20.36 9.61
CA GLU A 106 15.43 21.23 9.66
C GLU A 106 15.40 22.01 10.98
#